data_AF-A0A7C4JSI1-F1
#
_entry.id   AF-A0A7C4JSI1-F1
#
_cell.length_a   1.000
_cell.length_b   1.000
_cell.length_c   1.000
_cell.angle_alpha   90.00
_cell.angle_beta   90.00
_cell.angle_gamma   90.00
#
_symmetry.space_group_name_H-M   'P 1'
#
loop_
_entity.id
_entity.type
_entity.pdbx_description
1 polymer ?
#
loop_
_entity_poly.entity_id
_entity_poly.type
_entity_poly.pdbx_seq_one_letter_code
_entity_poly.pdbx_strand_id
1 'polypeptide(L)'
;MKRAVLLLGLNATLFSLLSAQPIYIQFDPSCMNQLEYRYVYTGALANAYLVQPSANEQIQLQAGNQGITSPTLPPNLVSCKTFKFDDQFFNDVNNLSRQVYMVHTQAKGYLLIPIISAAQILRSGQYYLVRTRVYSFAVDTTNLVYENNIATGSSDWYIYFNGLKFRGCFFEYSFKREPTRANQERSEFDFIPGIGLTYERTGMTAAEAENNHYRLVKVNNLPLEDYINQRCGGRTAPTPPPVSQYTPQVEYGTLREGDKETYSLPGQPPAASGTADTALPPLADCPEYPGEGYHIVQPGETLNAISR
;
A
#
# COMPACT_ATOMS: atom_id res chain seq x y z
N MET A 1 -7.28 75.42 24.30
CA MET A 1 -7.50 74.42 23.22
C MET A 1 -6.94 73.08 23.70
N LYS A 2 -7.78 72.04 23.70
CA LYS A 2 -7.54 70.72 24.31
C LYS A 2 -6.50 69.93 23.48
N ARG A 3 -5.46 69.40 24.12
CA ARG A 3 -4.61 68.33 23.55
C ARG A 3 -5.07 67.00 24.15
N ALA A 4 -5.71 66.19 23.32
CA ALA A 4 -6.02 64.80 23.64
C ALA A 4 -4.76 63.96 23.44
N VAL A 5 -4.25 63.36 24.52
CA VAL A 5 -3.23 62.31 24.46
C VAL A 5 -3.98 60.99 24.41
N LEU A 6 -4.00 60.38 23.22
CA LEU A 6 -4.57 59.06 22.98
C LEU A 6 -3.47 58.02 23.25
N LEU A 7 -3.51 57.39 24.43
CA LEU A 7 -2.70 56.22 24.75
C LEU A 7 -3.36 54.99 24.10
N LEU A 8 -2.88 54.59 22.92
CA LEU A 8 -3.20 53.29 22.34
C LEU A 8 -2.39 52.22 23.07
N GLY A 9 -3.05 51.45 23.94
CA GLY A 9 -2.51 50.22 24.52
C GLY A 9 -2.43 49.14 23.44
N LEU A 10 -1.22 48.87 22.96
CA LEU A 10 -0.91 47.77 22.07
C LEU A 10 -0.85 46.47 22.89
N ASN A 11 -1.98 45.78 23.03
CA ASN A 11 -2.04 44.41 23.57
C ASN A 11 -1.41 43.45 22.54
N ALA A 12 -0.09 43.26 22.64
CA ALA A 12 0.61 42.20 21.94
C ALA A 12 0.26 40.86 22.61
N THR A 13 -0.84 40.23 22.19
CA THR A 13 -1.09 38.81 22.47
C THR A 13 -0.03 38.00 21.71
N LEU A 14 1.07 37.68 22.40
CA LEU A 14 1.94 36.57 22.00
C LEU A 14 1.08 35.30 22.01
N PHE A 15 0.57 34.89 20.85
CA PHE A 15 0.22 33.50 20.62
C PHE A 15 1.52 32.72 20.57
N SER A 16 1.99 32.29 21.74
CA SER A 16 2.95 31.21 21.85
C SER A 16 2.33 30.01 21.14
N LEU A 17 2.83 29.66 19.96
CA LEU A 17 2.56 28.40 19.29
C LEU A 17 3.05 27.29 20.24
N LEU A 18 2.17 26.84 21.15
CA LEU A 18 2.39 25.63 21.93
C LEU A 18 2.47 24.48 20.93
N SER A 19 3.69 24.06 20.60
CA SER A 19 3.87 22.79 19.91
C SER A 19 3.27 21.71 20.82
N ALA A 20 2.34 20.92 20.27
CA ALA A 20 1.73 19.85 21.01
C ALA A 20 2.82 18.89 21.49
N GLN A 21 2.74 18.47 22.76
CA GLN A 21 3.77 17.64 23.36
C GLN A 21 3.97 16.33 22.55
N PRO A 22 5.21 15.88 22.32
CA PRO A 22 5.47 14.65 21.61
C PRO A 22 4.86 13.43 22.31
N ILE A 23 4.55 12.40 21.54
CA ILE A 23 4.09 11.10 22.05
C ILE A 23 5.27 10.14 22.00
N TYR A 24 5.60 9.54 23.13
CA TYR A 24 6.65 8.52 23.24
C TYR A 24 5.98 7.18 23.55
N ILE A 25 6.07 6.22 22.62
CA ILE A 25 5.48 4.90 22.77
C ILE A 25 6.61 3.89 22.96
N GLN A 26 6.59 3.14 24.06
CA GLN A 26 7.55 2.08 24.30
C GLN A 26 7.29 0.91 23.36
N PHE A 27 8.34 0.48 22.65
CA PHE A 27 8.30 -0.77 21.90
C PHE A 27 8.26 -1.95 22.87
N ASP A 28 7.27 -2.81 22.70
CA ASP A 28 7.14 -4.09 23.40
C ASP A 28 6.64 -5.15 22.39
N PRO A 29 7.41 -6.22 22.13
CA PRO A 29 7.08 -7.24 21.13
C PRO A 29 5.83 -8.06 21.48
N SER A 30 5.27 -7.91 22.69
CA SER A 30 4.02 -8.55 23.07
C SER A 30 2.76 -7.78 22.65
N CYS A 31 2.87 -6.49 22.27
CA CYS A 31 1.76 -5.70 21.70
C CYS A 31 2.06 -5.07 20.34
N MET A 32 3.30 -5.12 19.85
CA MET A 32 3.67 -4.67 18.52
C MET A 32 4.51 -5.71 17.80
N ASN A 33 4.46 -5.70 16.48
CA ASN A 33 5.48 -6.35 15.67
C ASN A 33 6.41 -5.28 15.05
N GLN A 34 7.71 -5.50 15.09
CA GLN A 34 8.67 -4.73 14.30
C GLN A 34 8.74 -5.33 12.88
N LEU A 35 8.57 -4.49 11.88
CA LEU A 35 8.68 -4.84 10.47
C LEU A 35 10.00 -4.27 9.94
N GLU A 36 10.82 -5.11 9.32
CA GLU A 36 12.06 -4.69 8.64
C GLU A 36 11.85 -4.80 7.13
N TYR A 37 11.94 -3.67 6.45
CA TYR A 37 11.89 -3.56 5.00
C TYR A 37 13.30 -3.39 4.44
N ARG A 38 13.51 -3.93 3.25
CA ARG A 38 14.75 -3.73 2.49
C ARG A 38 14.43 -3.10 1.14
N TYR A 39 15.07 -1.98 0.86
CA TYR A 39 15.11 -1.40 -0.48
C TYR A 39 15.91 -2.34 -1.38
N VAL A 40 15.32 -2.73 -2.50
CA VAL A 40 15.91 -3.75 -3.37
C VAL A 40 17.18 -3.24 -4.05
N TYR A 41 17.16 -2.00 -4.54
CA TYR A 41 18.29 -1.41 -5.25
C TYR A 41 19.44 -0.99 -4.32
N THR A 42 19.14 -0.26 -3.25
CA THR A 42 20.19 0.27 -2.35
C THR A 42 20.61 -0.71 -1.25
N GLY A 43 19.80 -1.75 -1.00
CA GLY A 43 19.98 -2.65 0.12
C GLY A 43 19.69 -2.01 1.49
N ALA A 44 19.32 -0.73 1.51
CA ALA A 44 19.04 0.03 2.72
C ALA A 44 17.87 -0.58 3.49
N LEU A 45 17.90 -0.42 4.81
CA LEU A 45 16.87 -0.91 5.70
C LEU A 45 15.93 0.22 6.12
N ALA A 46 14.65 -0.07 6.17
CA ALA A 46 13.64 0.77 6.81
C ALA A 46 12.87 -0.06 7.83
N ASN A 47 12.46 0.58 8.92
CA ASN A 47 11.65 -0.07 9.94
C ASN A 47 10.22 0.47 9.90
N ALA A 48 9.27 -0.39 10.23
CA ALA A 48 7.92 0.01 10.61
C ALA A 48 7.48 -0.80 11.83
N TYR A 49 6.34 -0.43 12.40
CA TYR A 49 5.76 -1.13 13.54
C TYR A 49 4.29 -1.43 13.26
N LEU A 50 3.89 -2.69 13.43
CA LEU A 50 2.50 -3.10 13.31
C LEU A 50 1.88 -3.25 14.70
N VAL A 51 0.80 -2.53 14.94
CA VAL A 51 -0.07 -2.72 16.10
C VAL A 51 -1.41 -3.28 15.66
N GLN A 52 -2.04 -4.05 16.54
CA GLN A 52 -3.39 -4.58 16.34
C GLN A 52 -4.27 -4.17 17.53
N PRO A 53 -4.88 -2.97 17.47
CA PRO A 53 -5.71 -2.47 18.58
C PRO A 53 -6.93 -3.37 18.83
N SER A 54 -7.42 -4.05 17.79
CA SER A 54 -8.48 -5.06 17.88
C SER A 54 -8.26 -6.19 16.86
N ALA A 55 -9.07 -7.23 16.91
CA ALA A 55 -9.05 -8.31 15.91
C ALA A 55 -9.41 -7.84 14.48
N ASN A 56 -10.05 -6.68 14.36
CA ASN A 56 -10.53 -6.12 13.09
C ASN A 56 -9.76 -4.87 12.68
N GLU A 57 -8.68 -4.52 13.39
CA GLU A 57 -7.93 -3.31 13.12
C GLU A 57 -6.45 -3.58 13.22
N GLN A 58 -5.71 -3.05 12.26
CA GLN A 58 -4.26 -3.01 12.30
C GLN A 58 -3.78 -1.64 11.85
N ILE A 59 -2.75 -1.13 12.52
CA ILE A 59 -2.11 0.13 12.18
C ILE A 59 -0.63 -0.15 12.00
N GLN A 60 -0.11 0.17 10.81
CA GLN A 60 1.30 0.13 10.49
C GLN A 60 1.87 1.54 10.59
N LEU A 61 2.89 1.71 11.43
CA LEU A 61 3.59 2.96 11.71
C LEU A 61 4.93 2.96 10.99
N GLN A 62 5.06 3.77 9.95
CA GLN A 62 6.32 3.89 9.20
C GLN A 62 7.32 4.70 10.01
N ALA A 63 8.51 4.15 10.20
CA ALA A 63 9.57 4.83 10.92
C ALA A 63 10.45 5.65 9.97
N GLY A 64 10.96 6.78 10.45
CA GLY A 64 12.00 7.54 9.76
C GLY A 64 13.37 6.87 9.87
N ASN A 65 14.27 7.27 8.98
CA ASN A 65 15.60 6.63 8.84
C ASN A 65 16.60 7.03 9.94
N GLN A 66 16.27 7.99 10.80
CA GLN A 66 17.18 8.57 11.79
C GLN A 66 16.61 8.43 13.20
N GLY A 67 17.28 7.67 14.06
CA GLY A 67 16.94 7.58 15.48
C GLY A 67 17.79 8.54 16.31
N ILE A 68 17.23 9.04 17.42
CA ILE A 68 17.92 9.90 18.38
C ILE A 68 18.17 9.08 19.64
N THR A 69 19.40 9.09 20.15
CA THR A 69 19.72 8.46 21.44
C THR A 69 19.47 9.44 22.58
N SER A 70 18.91 8.94 23.68
CA SER A 70 18.68 9.68 24.91
C SER A 70 19.27 8.91 26.10
N PRO A 71 20.08 9.54 26.97
CA PRO A 71 20.57 8.87 28.17
C PRO A 71 19.47 8.69 29.23
N THR A 72 18.40 9.46 29.16
CA THR A 72 17.30 9.46 30.12
C THR A 72 15.98 9.01 29.50
N LEU A 73 15.09 8.47 30.33
CA LEU A 73 13.75 8.06 29.93
C LEU A 73 12.97 9.28 29.41
N PRO A 74 12.37 9.22 28.20
CA PRO A 74 11.53 10.28 27.70
C PRO A 74 10.34 10.55 28.65
N PRO A 75 9.97 11.82 28.88
CA PRO A 75 8.84 12.15 29.74
C PRO A 75 7.54 11.58 29.15
N ASN A 76 6.64 11.12 30.02
CA ASN A 76 5.34 10.56 29.62
C ASN A 76 5.44 9.38 28.63
N LEU A 77 6.50 8.57 28.73
CA LEU A 77 6.58 7.30 27.98
C LEU A 77 5.36 6.43 28.32
N VAL A 78 4.63 6.03 27.29
CA VAL A 78 3.46 5.13 27.41
C VAL A 78 3.79 3.75 26.85
N SER A 79 3.19 2.71 27.43
CA SER A 79 3.29 1.34 26.90
C SER A 79 2.34 1.15 25.73
N CYS A 80 2.72 0.37 24.71
CA CYS A 80 1.78 -0.03 23.66
C CYS A 80 0.60 -0.86 24.15
N LYS A 81 0.67 -1.45 25.36
CA LYS A 81 -0.44 -2.22 25.94
C LYS A 81 -1.59 -1.35 26.41
N THR A 82 -1.27 -0.14 26.87
CA THR A 82 -2.24 0.77 27.52
C THR A 82 -2.53 1.99 26.67
N PHE A 83 -1.66 2.31 25.70
CA PHE A 83 -1.89 3.39 24.77
C PHE A 83 -3.07 3.07 23.84
N LYS A 84 -3.88 4.09 23.57
CA LYS A 84 -5.01 4.00 22.66
C LYS A 84 -4.56 4.42 21.25
N PHE A 85 -4.51 3.45 20.36
CA PHE A 85 -4.28 3.68 18.93
C PHE A 85 -5.63 3.91 18.26
N ASP A 86 -6.13 5.14 18.35
CA ASP A 86 -7.44 5.55 17.80
C ASP A 86 -7.29 6.45 16.57
N ASP A 87 -8.43 6.91 16.04
CA ASP A 87 -8.47 7.84 14.91
C ASP A 87 -7.76 9.16 15.20
N GLN A 88 -7.77 9.64 16.44
CA GLN A 88 -7.06 10.87 16.80
C GLN A 88 -5.55 10.66 16.67
N PHE A 89 -5.02 9.55 17.20
CA PHE A 89 -3.61 9.21 17.03
C PHE A 89 -3.23 9.04 15.56
N PHE A 90 -4.07 8.34 14.77
CA PHE A 90 -3.83 8.18 13.33
C PHE A 90 -3.75 9.53 12.61
N ASN A 91 -4.69 10.44 12.90
CA ASN A 91 -4.69 11.78 12.34
C ASN A 91 -3.49 12.61 12.83
N ASP A 92 -3.10 12.47 14.09
CA ASP A 92 -1.97 13.20 14.66
C ASP A 92 -0.65 12.87 13.93
N VAL A 93 -0.44 11.58 13.64
CA VAL A 93 0.73 11.12 12.87
C VAL A 93 0.66 11.62 11.43
N ASN A 94 -0.46 11.40 10.73
CA ASN A 94 -0.53 11.68 9.29
C ASN A 94 -0.65 13.17 8.94
N ASN A 95 -1.22 13.98 9.83
CA ASN A 95 -1.26 15.43 9.67
C ASN A 95 -0.01 16.13 10.20
N LEU A 96 0.93 15.38 10.80
CA LEU A 96 2.12 15.92 11.47
C LEU A 96 1.77 16.95 12.56
N SER A 97 0.60 16.83 13.18
CA SER A 97 0.15 17.75 14.24
C SER A 97 0.92 17.51 15.55
N ARG A 98 1.44 16.29 15.74
CA ARG A 98 2.25 15.88 16.89
C ARG A 98 3.39 15.00 16.45
N GLN A 99 4.56 15.23 17.03
CA GLN A 99 5.69 14.34 16.82
C GLN A 99 5.48 13.04 17.61
N VAL A 100 5.64 11.90 16.96
CA VAL A 100 5.55 10.58 17.58
C VAL A 100 6.90 9.86 17.48
N TYR A 101 7.30 9.21 18.57
CA TYR A 101 8.51 8.40 18.63
C TYR A 101 8.20 6.99 19.15
N MET A 102 8.74 5.99 18.47
CA MET A 102 8.89 4.66 19.01
C MET A 102 10.17 4.58 19.83
N VAL A 103 10.07 4.12 21.07
CA VAL A 103 11.18 4.11 22.03
C VAL A 103 11.63 2.69 22.30
N HIS A 104 12.89 2.41 21.99
CA HIS A 104 13.58 1.16 22.34
C HIS A 104 14.49 1.38 23.53
N THR A 105 14.42 0.50 24.52
CA THR A 105 15.38 0.48 25.62
C THR A 105 16.70 -0.11 25.13
N GLN A 106 17.82 0.53 25.44
CA GLN A 106 19.16 0.05 25.13
C GLN A 106 19.98 -0.14 26.41
N ALA A 107 21.14 -0.78 26.32
CA ALA A 107 22.03 -0.97 27.46
C ALA A 107 22.46 0.35 28.14
N LYS A 108 22.50 1.44 27.37
CA LYS A 108 22.85 2.78 27.84
C LYS A 108 21.83 3.80 27.33
N GLY A 109 20.66 3.83 27.97
CA GLY A 109 19.59 4.78 27.68
C GLY A 109 18.56 4.24 26.69
N TYR A 110 18.09 5.11 25.81
CA TYR A 110 16.94 4.88 24.95
C TYR A 110 17.22 5.33 23.52
N LEU A 111 16.69 4.60 22.55
CA LEU A 111 16.67 4.99 21.14
C LEU A 111 15.26 5.41 20.76
N LEU A 112 15.13 6.66 20.33
CA LEU A 112 13.89 7.29 19.92
C LEU A 112 13.85 7.33 18.40
N ILE A 113 12.98 6.52 17.79
CA ILE A 113 12.83 6.44 16.35
C ILE A 113 11.56 7.20 15.96
N PRO A 114 11.64 8.26 15.13
CA PRO A 114 10.48 9.05 14.74
C PRO A 114 9.54 8.21 13.88
N ILE A 115 8.23 8.35 14.10
CA ILE A 115 7.19 7.85 13.22
C ILE A 115 6.80 8.97 12.26
N ILE A 116 6.78 8.66 10.96
CA ILE A 116 6.60 9.66 9.89
C ILE A 116 5.27 9.52 9.15
N SER A 117 4.64 8.35 9.21
CA SER A 117 3.30 8.12 8.66
C SER A 117 2.67 6.89 9.31
N ALA A 118 1.35 6.78 9.17
CA ALA A 118 0.56 5.64 9.58
C ALA A 118 -0.34 5.16 8.43
N ALA A 119 -0.45 3.84 8.28
CA ALA A 119 -1.46 3.18 7.47
C ALA A 119 -2.37 2.36 8.39
N GLN A 120 -3.68 2.55 8.29
CA GLN A 120 -4.69 1.84 9.08
C GLN A 120 -5.49 0.94 8.14
N ILE A 121 -5.75 -0.28 8.60
CA ILE A 121 -6.53 -1.26 7.85
C ILE A 121 -7.59 -1.80 8.80
N LEU A 122 -8.83 -1.50 8.46
CA LEU A 122 -10.03 -1.85 9.21
C LEU A 122 -10.79 -2.95 8.47
N ARG A 123 -11.17 -4.00 9.18
CA ARG A 123 -11.98 -5.10 8.68
C ARG A 123 -13.42 -4.95 9.13
N SER A 124 -14.35 -5.02 8.19
CA SER A 124 -15.78 -5.13 8.47
C SER A 124 -16.36 -6.24 7.61
N GLY A 125 -16.51 -7.44 8.20
CA GLY A 125 -16.94 -8.63 7.47
C GLY A 125 -15.95 -9.00 6.35
N GLN A 126 -16.42 -8.84 5.10
CA GLN A 126 -15.67 -9.10 3.87
C GLN A 126 -14.93 -7.88 3.32
N TYR A 127 -15.12 -6.71 3.94
CA TYR A 127 -14.48 -5.47 3.49
C TYR A 127 -13.22 -5.20 4.28
N TYR A 128 -12.16 -4.81 3.58
CA TYR A 128 -11.02 -4.11 4.18
C TYR A 128 -11.03 -2.65 3.73
N LEU A 129 -11.16 -1.74 4.69
CA LEU A 129 -10.94 -0.31 4.50
C LEU A 129 -9.48 0.00 4.82
N VAL A 130 -8.73 0.45 3.82
CA VAL A 130 -7.35 0.89 3.96
C VAL A 130 -7.31 2.41 3.93
N ARG A 131 -6.65 3.01 4.92
CA ARG A 131 -6.47 4.46 5.07
C ARG A 131 -4.99 4.76 5.25
N THR A 132 -4.46 5.69 4.47
CA THR A 132 -3.10 6.22 4.63
C THR A 132 -3.16 7.73 4.75
N ARG A 133 -1.98 8.37 4.79
CA ARG A 133 -1.88 9.84 4.73
C ARG A 133 -2.47 10.43 3.45
N VAL A 134 -2.30 9.72 2.33
CA VAL A 134 -2.56 10.26 1.00
C VAL A 134 -3.79 9.60 0.35
N TYR A 135 -3.89 8.29 0.38
CA TYR A 135 -5.01 7.59 -0.26
C TYR A 135 -5.82 6.75 0.74
N SER A 136 -7.04 6.44 0.36
CA SER A 136 -7.90 5.49 1.06
C SER A 136 -8.79 4.73 0.07
N PHE A 137 -9.03 3.46 0.34
CA PHE A 137 -9.83 2.59 -0.52
C PHE A 137 -10.50 1.48 0.30
N ALA A 138 -11.56 0.90 -0.24
CA ALA A 138 -12.22 -0.26 0.35
C ALA A 138 -12.22 -1.42 -0.65
N VAL A 139 -11.77 -2.60 -0.23
CA VAL A 139 -11.79 -3.81 -1.05
C VAL A 139 -12.79 -4.81 -0.49
N ASP A 140 -13.67 -5.32 -1.36
CA ASP A 140 -14.55 -6.45 -1.08
C ASP A 140 -13.80 -7.74 -1.43
N THR A 141 -13.44 -8.54 -0.42
CA THR A 141 -12.67 -9.77 -0.66
C THR A 141 -13.50 -10.90 -1.24
N THR A 142 -14.81 -10.72 -1.43
CA THR A 142 -15.69 -11.71 -2.08
C THR A 142 -16.01 -11.38 -3.52
N ASN A 143 -15.78 -10.14 -3.95
CA ASN A 143 -16.04 -9.67 -5.30
C ASN A 143 -14.87 -8.81 -5.80
N LEU A 144 -13.79 -9.49 -6.22
CA LEU A 144 -12.60 -8.83 -6.71
C LEU A 144 -12.76 -8.52 -8.20
N VAL A 145 -12.72 -7.23 -8.53
CA VAL A 145 -12.89 -6.70 -9.89
C VAL A 145 -11.64 -5.91 -10.26
N TYR A 146 -10.94 -6.31 -11.32
CA TYR A 146 -9.81 -5.53 -11.86
C TYR A 146 -10.31 -4.24 -12.50
N GLU A 147 -9.41 -3.28 -12.65
CA GLU A 147 -9.62 -2.03 -13.41
C GLU A 147 -10.80 -1.16 -12.92
N ASN A 148 -11.51 -1.55 -11.87
CA ASN A 148 -12.49 -0.72 -11.19
C ASN A 148 -11.80 0.13 -10.13
N ASN A 149 -12.08 1.42 -10.13
CA ASN A 149 -11.57 2.31 -9.09
C ASN A 149 -12.29 2.03 -7.77
N ILE A 150 -11.54 1.55 -6.78
CA ILE A 150 -12.04 1.22 -5.43
C ILE A 150 -11.64 2.26 -4.38
N ALA A 151 -11.08 3.38 -4.80
CA ALA A 151 -10.77 4.50 -3.92
C ALA A 151 -12.04 5.09 -3.27
N THR A 152 -11.96 5.47 -2.00
CA THR A 152 -13.06 6.17 -1.33
C THR A 152 -13.11 7.63 -1.77
N GLY A 153 -14.24 8.32 -1.53
CA GLY A 153 -14.41 9.74 -1.89
C GLY A 153 -13.45 10.71 -1.21
N SER A 154 -12.68 10.27 -0.20
CA SER A 154 -11.64 11.04 0.49
C SER A 154 -10.24 10.89 -0.13
N SER A 155 -10.08 10.10 -1.18
CA SER A 155 -8.79 9.83 -1.82
C SER A 155 -8.56 10.74 -3.02
N ASP A 156 -7.42 11.45 -3.07
CA ASP A 156 -6.98 12.16 -4.29
C ASP A 156 -6.26 11.25 -5.30
N TRP A 157 -6.39 9.93 -5.15
CA TRP A 157 -5.79 8.91 -6.02
C TRP A 157 -6.82 7.87 -6.45
N TYR A 158 -6.67 7.37 -7.67
CA TYR A 158 -7.35 6.17 -8.13
C TYR A 158 -6.62 4.94 -7.59
N ILE A 159 -7.39 3.95 -7.15
CA ILE A 159 -6.86 2.68 -6.65
C ILE A 159 -7.55 1.56 -7.41
N TYR A 160 -6.76 0.68 -8.01
CA TYR A 160 -7.23 -0.48 -8.75
C TYR A 160 -6.73 -1.75 -8.09
N PHE A 161 -7.60 -2.73 -7.97
CA PHE A 161 -7.17 -4.08 -7.66
C PHE A 161 -6.38 -4.65 -8.84
N ASN A 162 -5.19 -5.17 -8.56
CA ASN A 162 -4.23 -5.60 -9.58
C ASN A 162 -3.84 -7.08 -9.47
N GLY A 163 -4.22 -7.77 -8.39
CA GLY A 163 -3.92 -9.19 -8.27
C GLY A 163 -4.16 -9.78 -6.89
N LEU A 164 -4.29 -11.10 -6.86
CA LEU A 164 -4.35 -11.88 -5.64
C LEU A 164 -3.27 -12.95 -5.70
N LYS A 165 -2.41 -12.97 -4.69
CA LYS A 165 -1.41 -14.02 -4.53
C LYS A 165 -1.66 -14.80 -3.24
N PHE A 166 -1.30 -16.07 -3.30
CA PHE A 166 -1.34 -16.95 -2.16
C PHE A 166 0.04 -17.11 -1.52
N ARG A 167 0.16 -16.92 -0.21
CA ARG A 167 1.41 -17.09 0.55
C ARG A 167 1.18 -17.85 1.85
N GLY A 168 1.59 -19.11 1.88
CA GLY A 168 1.50 -19.98 3.05
C GLY A 168 0.06 -20.38 3.37
N CYS A 169 -0.63 -19.58 4.18
CA CYS A 169 -2.05 -19.69 4.54
C CYS A 169 -2.78 -18.33 4.43
N PHE A 170 -2.11 -17.33 3.85
CA PHE A 170 -2.60 -15.96 3.73
C PHE A 170 -2.87 -15.58 2.27
N PHE A 171 -3.80 -14.65 2.10
CA PHE A 171 -3.97 -13.91 0.87
C PHE A 171 -3.13 -12.62 0.90
N GLU A 172 -2.40 -12.39 -0.18
CA GLU A 172 -1.67 -11.17 -0.47
C GLU A 172 -2.41 -10.44 -1.61
N TYR A 173 -2.93 -9.26 -1.31
CA TYR A 173 -3.69 -8.45 -2.24
C TYR A 173 -2.78 -7.39 -2.85
N SER A 174 -2.77 -7.32 -4.18
CA SER A 174 -1.99 -6.38 -4.95
C SER A 174 -2.87 -5.26 -5.48
N PHE A 175 -2.38 -4.02 -5.34
CA PHE A 175 -3.07 -2.83 -5.78
C PHE A 175 -2.16 -1.93 -6.60
N LYS A 176 -2.77 -1.19 -7.50
CA LYS A 176 -2.14 -0.13 -8.28
C LYS A 176 -2.79 1.20 -7.92
N ARG A 177 -1.95 2.18 -7.58
CA ARG A 177 -2.33 3.57 -7.34
C ARG A 177 -1.93 4.43 -8.52
N GLU A 178 -2.91 5.13 -9.07
CA GLU A 178 -2.70 6.11 -10.11
C GLU A 178 -3.07 7.52 -9.61
N PRO A 179 -2.30 8.54 -10.01
CA PRO A 179 -2.59 9.90 -9.60
C PRO A 179 -3.80 10.47 -10.34
N THR A 180 -4.57 11.32 -9.66
CA THR A 180 -5.65 12.11 -10.30
C THR A 180 -5.11 13.33 -11.05
N ARG A 181 -3.86 13.74 -10.77
CA ARG A 181 -3.20 14.90 -11.37
C ARG A 181 -1.89 14.50 -12.05
N ALA A 182 -1.50 15.26 -13.08
CA ALA A 182 -0.19 15.10 -13.70
C ALA A 182 0.95 15.37 -12.70
N ASN A 183 2.10 14.73 -12.90
CA ASN A 183 3.32 14.87 -12.07
C ASN A 183 3.20 14.42 -10.61
N GLN A 184 2.33 13.46 -10.35
CA GLN A 184 2.26 12.76 -9.06
C GLN A 184 2.75 11.32 -9.21
N GLU A 185 3.26 10.76 -8.13
CA GLU A 185 3.82 9.41 -8.09
C GLU A 185 2.74 8.33 -8.22
N ARG A 186 2.98 7.40 -9.15
CA ARG A 186 2.27 6.12 -9.23
C ARG A 186 2.86 5.18 -8.19
N SER A 187 2.06 4.21 -7.76
CA SER A 187 2.52 3.16 -6.86
C SER A 187 1.90 1.82 -7.16
N GLU A 188 2.63 0.76 -6.88
CA GLU A 188 2.10 -0.59 -6.76
C GLU A 188 2.50 -1.12 -5.40
N PHE A 189 1.57 -1.76 -4.70
CA PHE A 189 1.83 -2.26 -3.36
C PHE A 189 1.02 -3.52 -3.08
N ASP A 190 1.62 -4.36 -2.25
CA ASP A 190 1.05 -5.63 -1.79
C ASP A 190 0.81 -5.58 -0.29
N PHE A 191 -0.27 -6.21 0.13
CA PHE A 191 -0.68 -6.22 1.52
C PHE A 191 -1.23 -7.59 1.93
N ILE A 192 -0.78 -8.09 3.09
CA ILE A 192 -1.32 -9.29 3.74
C ILE A 192 -2.07 -8.91 5.03
N PRO A 193 -3.38 -9.19 5.15
CA PRO A 193 -4.11 -9.04 6.41
C PRO A 193 -3.44 -9.76 7.57
N GLY A 194 -3.19 -9.03 8.66
CA GLY A 194 -2.51 -9.52 9.86
C GLY A 194 -0.98 -9.42 9.83
N ILE A 195 -0.36 -9.09 8.69
CA ILE A 195 1.10 -8.90 8.55
C ILE A 195 1.45 -7.45 8.16
N GLY A 196 0.63 -6.80 7.32
CA GLY A 196 0.87 -5.43 6.86
C GLY A 196 1.32 -5.39 5.39
N LEU A 197 1.87 -4.24 4.98
CA LEU A 197 2.40 -4.05 3.63
C LEU A 197 3.62 -4.96 3.43
N THR A 198 3.63 -5.75 2.35
CA THR A 198 4.72 -6.69 2.06
C THR A 198 5.65 -6.19 0.96
N TYR A 199 5.14 -5.31 0.11
CA TYR A 199 5.87 -4.71 -1.00
C TYR A 199 5.28 -3.34 -1.30
N GLU A 200 6.13 -2.39 -1.65
CA GLU A 200 5.70 -1.14 -2.27
C GLU A 200 6.76 -0.70 -3.26
N ARG A 201 6.28 -0.23 -4.41
CA ARG A 201 7.03 0.37 -5.49
C ARG A 201 6.40 1.71 -5.83
N THR A 202 7.19 2.77 -5.94
CA THR A 202 6.68 4.14 -6.12
C THR A 202 7.56 4.94 -7.07
N GLY A 203 6.96 5.73 -7.97
CA GLY A 203 7.72 6.63 -8.84
C GLY A 203 6.83 7.46 -9.76
N MET A 204 7.35 8.56 -10.28
CA MET A 204 6.64 9.36 -11.30
C MET A 204 6.67 8.66 -12.67
N THR A 205 7.72 7.86 -12.91
CA THR A 205 7.88 7.04 -14.12
C THR A 205 8.07 5.56 -13.76
N ALA A 206 7.87 4.66 -14.72
CA ALA A 206 8.12 3.22 -14.52
C ALA A 206 9.59 2.95 -14.13
N ALA A 207 10.54 3.60 -14.80
CA ALA A 207 11.96 3.44 -14.50
C ALA A 207 12.36 3.96 -13.11
N GLU A 208 11.76 5.06 -12.67
CA GLU A 208 11.95 5.56 -11.30
C GLU A 208 11.37 4.60 -10.27
N ALA A 209 10.18 4.05 -10.56
CA ALA A 209 9.53 3.08 -9.71
C ALA A 209 10.38 1.81 -9.52
N GLU A 210 11.02 1.29 -10.56
CA GLU A 210 11.94 0.14 -10.43
C GLU A 210 13.10 0.40 -9.46
N ASN A 211 13.58 1.64 -9.38
CA ASN A 211 14.67 1.97 -8.46
C ASN A 211 14.17 2.26 -7.04
N ASN A 212 12.88 2.57 -6.88
CA ASN A 212 12.27 2.96 -5.62
C ASN A 212 11.18 1.95 -5.21
N HIS A 213 11.64 0.74 -4.92
CA HIS A 213 10.84 -0.31 -4.33
C HIS A 213 11.52 -0.97 -3.14
N TYR A 214 10.70 -1.37 -2.18
CA TYR A 214 11.12 -2.04 -0.96
C TYR A 214 10.19 -3.20 -0.65
N ARG A 215 10.72 -4.20 0.06
CA ARG A 215 10.00 -5.42 0.43
C ARG A 215 10.19 -5.75 1.89
N LEU A 216 9.15 -6.30 2.51
CA LEU A 216 9.21 -6.80 3.87
C LEU A 216 10.12 -8.03 3.91
N VAL A 217 11.20 -7.95 4.69
CA VAL A 217 12.16 -9.05 4.83
C VAL A 217 12.06 -9.76 6.16
N LYS A 218 11.67 -9.06 7.24
CA LYS A 218 11.51 -9.66 8.57
C LYS A 218 10.35 -9.09 9.35
N VAL A 219 9.81 -9.93 10.24
CA VAL A 219 8.85 -9.56 11.29
C VAL A 219 9.42 -10.03 12.63
N ASN A 220 9.60 -9.13 13.59
CA ASN A 220 10.23 -9.41 14.90
C ASN A 220 11.58 -10.13 14.78
N ASN A 221 12.41 -9.68 13.83
CA ASN A 221 13.72 -10.27 13.49
C ASN A 221 13.66 -11.71 12.93
N LEU A 222 12.48 -12.26 12.68
CA LEU A 222 12.29 -13.52 11.97
C LEU A 222 12.09 -13.25 10.47
N PRO A 223 12.73 -13.98 9.55
CA PRO A 223 12.46 -13.86 8.11
C PRO A 223 10.97 -13.97 7.79
N LEU A 224 10.48 -13.21 6.82
CA LEU A 224 9.05 -13.14 6.49
C LEU A 224 8.44 -14.53 6.21
N GLU A 225 9.13 -15.36 5.45
CA GLU A 225 8.66 -16.73 5.13
C GLU A 225 8.54 -17.59 6.39
N ASP A 226 9.54 -17.54 7.28
CA ASP A 226 9.52 -18.27 8.55
C ASP A 226 8.39 -17.77 9.46
N TYR A 227 8.15 -16.46 9.49
CA TYR A 227 7.04 -15.87 10.23
C TYR A 227 5.68 -16.35 9.70
N ILE A 228 5.50 -16.35 8.38
CA ILE A 228 4.29 -16.87 7.73
C ILE A 228 4.11 -18.35 8.08
N ASN A 229 5.15 -19.17 7.91
CA ASN A 229 5.10 -20.60 8.18
C ASN A 229 4.75 -20.89 9.65
N GLN A 230 5.34 -20.16 10.59
CA GLN A 230 5.05 -20.28 12.02
C GLN A 230 3.60 -19.91 12.33
N ARG A 231 3.07 -18.84 11.73
CA ARG A 231 1.67 -18.43 11.89
C ARG A 231 0.68 -19.42 11.28
N CYS A 232 1.06 -20.04 10.16
CA CYS A 232 0.21 -20.99 9.48
C CYS A 232 0.11 -22.34 10.21
N GLY A 233 1.13 -22.74 10.97
CA GLY A 233 1.06 -23.95 11.80
C GLY A 233 0.69 -25.21 11.01
N GLY A 234 1.13 -25.31 9.76
CA GLY A 234 0.81 -26.42 8.86
C GLY A 234 -0.58 -26.36 8.20
N ARG A 235 -1.34 -25.28 8.38
CA ARG A 235 -2.60 -25.06 7.65
C ARG A 235 -2.33 -24.86 6.16
N THR A 236 -3.16 -25.48 5.34
CA THR A 236 -3.16 -25.30 3.89
C THR A 236 -3.96 -24.06 3.48
N ALA A 237 -3.84 -23.72 2.20
CA ALA A 237 -4.47 -22.56 1.60
C ALA A 237 -6.00 -22.51 1.79
N PRO A 238 -6.57 -21.41 2.30
CA PRO A 238 -7.98 -21.11 2.05
C PRO A 238 -8.26 -21.06 0.54
N THR A 239 -9.45 -21.52 0.14
CA THR A 239 -9.92 -21.43 -1.24
C THR A 239 -9.94 -19.97 -1.70
N PRO A 240 -9.30 -19.61 -2.83
CA PRO A 240 -9.27 -18.24 -3.30
C PRO A 240 -10.69 -17.73 -3.58
N PRO A 241 -11.01 -16.47 -3.21
CA PRO A 241 -12.26 -15.86 -3.61
C PRO A 241 -12.36 -15.78 -5.14
N PRO A 242 -13.59 -15.81 -5.68
CA PRO A 242 -13.78 -15.62 -7.11
C PRO A 242 -13.26 -14.24 -7.53
N VAL A 243 -12.47 -14.23 -8.59
CA VAL A 243 -12.03 -13.01 -9.26
C VAL A 243 -12.79 -12.92 -10.59
N SER A 244 -13.34 -11.75 -10.92
CA SER A 244 -14.14 -11.59 -12.15
C SER A 244 -13.36 -12.03 -13.39
N GLN A 245 -13.84 -13.06 -14.08
CA GLN A 245 -13.23 -13.63 -15.30
C GLN A 245 -13.37 -12.71 -16.53
N TYR A 246 -14.21 -11.68 -16.44
CA TYR A 246 -14.50 -10.75 -17.55
C TYR A 246 -13.56 -9.56 -17.61
N THR A 247 -12.54 -9.54 -16.76
CA THR A 247 -11.53 -8.47 -16.74
C THR A 247 -10.18 -9.11 -17.02
N PRO A 248 -9.37 -8.59 -17.95
CA PRO A 248 -8.07 -9.16 -18.23
C PRO A 248 -7.25 -9.21 -16.93
N GLN A 249 -6.78 -10.42 -16.59
CA GLN A 249 -5.81 -10.62 -15.53
C GLN A 249 -4.57 -9.80 -15.88
N VAL A 250 -4.17 -8.87 -15.02
CA VAL A 250 -2.85 -8.25 -15.13
C VAL A 250 -1.86 -9.27 -14.58
N GLU A 251 -1.13 -9.94 -15.47
CA GLU A 251 -0.14 -10.94 -15.11
C GLU A 251 0.98 -10.30 -14.26
N TYR A 252 1.14 -10.78 -13.03
CA TYR A 252 2.19 -10.32 -12.12
C TYR A 252 3.46 -11.13 -12.36
N GLY A 253 4.59 -10.46 -12.64
CA GLY A 253 5.92 -11.03 -12.36
C GLY A 253 6.80 -11.47 -13.54
N THR A 254 6.49 -11.11 -14.78
CA THR A 254 7.56 -10.82 -15.75
C THR A 254 7.26 -9.49 -16.43
N LEU A 255 8.14 -8.51 -16.24
CA LEU A 255 8.42 -7.60 -17.34
C LEU A 255 8.88 -8.49 -18.50
N ARG A 256 7.95 -8.85 -19.40
CA ARG A 256 8.32 -8.92 -20.80
C ARG A 256 8.19 -7.50 -21.35
N GLU A 257 8.96 -6.59 -20.75
CA GLU A 257 9.57 -5.57 -21.59
C GLU A 257 10.38 -6.40 -22.59
N GLY A 258 10.02 -6.32 -23.87
CA GLY A 258 10.75 -7.03 -24.91
C GLY A 258 12.23 -6.77 -24.66
N ASP A 259 13.00 -7.85 -24.55
CA ASP A 259 14.42 -7.82 -24.21
C ASP A 259 15.09 -6.66 -24.97
N LYS A 260 15.45 -5.59 -24.23
CA LYS A 260 16.07 -4.39 -24.81
C LYS A 260 17.44 -4.71 -25.41
N GLU A 261 18.01 -5.87 -25.08
CA GLU A 261 19.27 -6.35 -25.67
C GLU A 261 19.07 -7.01 -27.04
N THR A 262 17.86 -7.46 -27.42
CA THR A 262 17.62 -8.00 -28.77
C THR A 262 17.26 -6.92 -29.80
N TYR A 263 16.80 -5.73 -29.36
CA TYR A 263 16.38 -4.65 -30.27
C TYR A 263 17.55 -3.88 -30.90
N SER A 264 18.78 -4.13 -30.45
CA SER A 264 20.00 -3.45 -30.92
C SER A 264 20.87 -4.31 -31.83
N LEU A 265 20.45 -5.53 -32.19
CA LEU A 265 21.20 -6.38 -33.12
C LEU A 265 20.75 -6.13 -34.57
N PRO A 266 21.61 -5.57 -35.44
CA PRO A 266 21.28 -5.41 -36.84
C PRO A 266 21.49 -6.74 -37.58
N GLY A 267 20.39 -7.33 -38.03
CA GLY A 267 20.39 -8.28 -39.14
C GLY A 267 20.08 -9.73 -38.79
N GLN A 268 18.81 -10.11 -38.97
CA GLN A 268 18.50 -11.42 -39.53
C GLN A 268 17.17 -11.34 -40.30
N PRO A 269 17.16 -11.67 -41.61
CA PRO A 269 15.94 -11.61 -42.41
C PRO A 269 14.96 -12.71 -41.96
N PRO A 270 13.64 -12.43 -41.95
CA PRO A 270 12.65 -13.45 -41.69
C PRO A 270 12.73 -14.52 -42.78
N ALA A 271 12.92 -15.77 -42.38
CA ALA A 271 12.81 -16.91 -43.28
C ALA A 271 11.37 -16.97 -43.82
N ALA A 272 11.26 -16.84 -45.13
CA ALA A 272 10.04 -17.08 -45.87
C ALA A 272 9.84 -18.57 -46.13
N SER A 273 8.70 -19.11 -45.74
CA SER A 273 8.05 -20.27 -46.34
C SER A 273 6.58 -20.27 -45.90
N GLY A 274 5.67 -19.76 -46.72
CA GLY A 274 4.80 -20.66 -47.48
C GLY A 274 3.52 -19.95 -47.89
N THR A 275 3.33 -19.83 -49.20
CA THR A 275 2.06 -19.79 -49.97
C THR A 275 0.90 -18.93 -49.46
N ALA A 276 0.60 -17.89 -50.25
CA ALA A 276 -0.66 -17.17 -50.24
C ALA A 276 -1.84 -18.13 -50.52
N ASP A 277 -2.81 -18.16 -49.61
CA ASP A 277 -4.17 -18.61 -49.86
C ASP A 277 -5.13 -17.61 -49.23
N THR A 278 -6.04 -17.09 -50.05
CA THR A 278 -7.13 -16.20 -49.65
C THR A 278 -8.16 -16.99 -48.83
N ALA A 279 -8.11 -16.88 -47.50
CA ALA A 279 -9.20 -17.28 -46.62
C ALA A 279 -9.25 -16.35 -45.39
N LEU A 280 -10.46 -15.87 -45.07
CA LEU A 280 -10.77 -15.15 -43.84
C LEU A 280 -10.33 -15.98 -42.62
N PRO A 281 -9.89 -15.37 -41.51
CA PRO A 281 -9.57 -16.11 -40.30
C PRO A 281 -10.82 -16.88 -39.82
N PRO A 282 -10.66 -18.14 -39.36
CA PRO A 282 -11.79 -18.89 -38.82
C PRO A 282 -12.35 -18.16 -37.61
N LEU A 283 -13.68 -18.06 -37.53
CA LEU A 283 -14.38 -17.60 -36.34
C LEU A 283 -13.91 -18.43 -35.14
N ALA A 284 -13.72 -17.75 -34.00
CA ALA A 284 -13.36 -18.39 -32.75
C ALA A 284 -14.33 -19.55 -32.43
N ASP A 285 -13.78 -20.74 -32.26
CA ASP A 285 -14.50 -21.93 -31.86
C ASP A 285 -14.81 -21.79 -30.35
N CYS A 286 -15.98 -21.24 -30.02
CA CYS A 286 -16.45 -21.13 -28.65
C CYS A 286 -16.95 -22.51 -28.19
N PRO A 287 -16.37 -23.13 -27.14
CA PRO A 287 -16.70 -24.50 -26.73
C PRO A 287 -18.08 -24.66 -26.07
N GLU A 288 -18.92 -23.63 -26.05
CA GLU A 288 -20.27 -23.69 -25.48
C GLU A 288 -21.22 -22.78 -26.28
N TYR A 289 -22.35 -23.35 -26.74
CA TYR A 289 -23.39 -22.57 -27.41
C TYR A 289 -24.03 -21.61 -26.40
N PRO A 290 -24.05 -20.29 -26.65
CA PRO A 290 -24.73 -19.36 -25.77
C PRO A 290 -26.23 -19.67 -25.76
N GLY A 291 -26.81 -19.77 -24.56
CA GLY A 291 -28.25 -19.95 -24.35
C GLY A 291 -29.06 -18.74 -24.85
N GLU A 292 -30.39 -18.82 -24.77
CA GLU A 292 -31.25 -17.69 -25.14
C GLU A 292 -30.91 -16.42 -24.33
N GLY A 293 -30.64 -15.31 -25.03
CA GLY A 293 -30.36 -14.00 -24.41
C GLY A 293 -28.99 -13.38 -24.70
N TYR A 294 -28.15 -14.00 -25.53
CA TYR A 294 -26.83 -13.45 -25.91
C TYR A 294 -26.77 -13.05 -27.38
N HIS A 295 -26.08 -11.94 -27.68
CA HIS A 295 -25.74 -11.49 -29.04
C HIS A 295 -24.22 -11.52 -29.22
N ILE A 296 -23.74 -12.25 -30.24
CA ILE A 296 -22.31 -12.29 -30.58
C ILE A 296 -22.00 -11.08 -31.45
N VAL A 297 -21.25 -10.13 -30.89
CA VAL A 297 -20.85 -8.89 -31.57
C VAL A 297 -19.90 -9.21 -32.72
N GLN A 298 -20.29 -8.85 -33.94
CA GLN A 298 -19.44 -9.03 -35.12
C GLN A 298 -18.51 -7.83 -35.32
N PRO A 299 -17.35 -8.01 -36.00
CA PRO A 299 -16.43 -6.91 -36.30
C PRO A 299 -17.15 -5.76 -37.03
N GLY A 300 -17.18 -4.58 -36.40
CA GLY A 300 -17.85 -3.38 -36.91
C GLY A 300 -19.16 -3.00 -36.19
N GLU A 301 -19.69 -3.88 -35.34
CA GLU A 301 -20.80 -3.54 -34.45
C GLU A 301 -20.31 -2.77 -33.22
N THR A 302 -21.06 -1.75 -32.80
CA THR A 302 -20.79 -1.01 -31.56
C THR A 302 -21.83 -1.37 -30.51
N LEU A 303 -21.46 -1.37 -29.23
CA LEU A 303 -22.37 -1.71 -28.11
C LEU A 303 -23.65 -0.86 -28.08
N ASN A 304 -23.60 0.38 -28.62
CA ASN A 304 -24.76 1.24 -28.77
C ASN A 304 -25.78 0.75 -29.81
N ALA A 305 -25.37 -0.05 -30.81
CA ALA A 305 -26.27 -0.60 -31.83
C ALA A 305 -27.07 -1.82 -31.31
N ILE A 306 -26.57 -2.49 -30.26
CA ILE A 306 -27.12 -3.75 -29.73
C ILE A 306 -28.15 -3.50 -28.60
N SER A 307 -28.19 -2.29 -28.03
CA SER A 307 -29.03 -1.94 -26.87
C SER A 307 -30.43 -1.37 -27.21
N ARG A 308 -31.03 -1.72 -28.35
CA ARG A 308 -32.39 -1.27 -28.74
C ARG A 308 -33.44 -2.36 -28.58
#